data_AF-A0A661TNV9-F1
#
_entry.id   AF-A0A661TNV9-F1
#
_cell.length_a   1.000
_cell.length_b   1.000
_cell.length_c   1.000
_cell.angle_alpha   90.00
_cell.angle_beta   90.00
_cell.angle_gamma   90.00
#
_symmetry.space_group_name_H-M   'P 1'
#
loop_
_entity.id
_entity.type
_entity.pdbx_description
1 polymer ?
#
loop_
_entity_poly.entity_id
_entity_poly.type
_entity_poly.pdbx_seq_one_letter_code
_entity_poly.pdbx_strand_id
1 'polypeptide(L)'
;MKSEIKYPVCNRAGLIFEPWDQDDVVGVCCHRSQKSQKSQKVSEEPKKEAFANIANIANRAQKVKRTSDDEGLKFQEGKPEWSVLPFDALKQVVRVFEYGANKYGRPYTYRAGITYSKLFSAMLRHATDWWRGVDVDQDSGCHPLAHVCANALMLLVMLHKKQYDNRDRDTIKNNFKKEIKHD
;
A
#
# COMPACT_ATOMS: atom_id res chain seq x y z
N MET A 1 17.09 -11.00 -42.93
CA MET A 1 17.69 -11.40 -41.64
C MET A 1 16.66 -11.24 -40.55
N LYS A 2 15.99 -12.33 -40.17
CA LYS A 2 15.24 -12.44 -38.92
C LYS A 2 15.79 -13.68 -38.24
N SER A 3 16.61 -13.50 -37.22
CA SER A 3 17.15 -14.58 -36.41
C SER A 3 16.03 -15.17 -35.57
N GLU A 4 15.55 -16.35 -35.93
CA GLU A 4 14.65 -17.14 -35.09
C GLU A 4 15.41 -17.59 -33.83
N ILE A 5 15.01 -17.06 -32.68
CA ILE A 5 15.47 -17.54 -31.39
C ILE A 5 14.73 -18.87 -31.13
N LYS A 6 15.45 -19.99 -31.23
CA LYS A 6 14.94 -21.32 -30.88
C LYS A 6 15.03 -21.51 -29.36
N TYR A 7 13.90 -21.53 -28.68
CA TYR A 7 13.82 -21.95 -27.28
C TYR A 7 13.65 -23.47 -27.19
N PRO A 8 14.33 -24.17 -26.26
CA PRO A 8 14.04 -25.57 -26.00
C PRO A 8 12.70 -25.69 -25.27
N VAL A 9 11.73 -26.38 -25.89
CA VAL A 9 10.40 -26.61 -25.32
C VAL A 9 10.44 -27.88 -24.47
N CYS A 10 10.33 -27.73 -23.14
CA CYS A 10 10.06 -28.87 -22.25
C CYS A 10 8.55 -29.11 -22.22
N ASN A 11 8.09 -30.19 -22.87
CA ASN A 11 6.68 -30.59 -22.85
C ASN A 11 6.31 -31.23 -21.49
N ARG A 12 6.23 -30.42 -20.43
CA ARG A 12 5.46 -30.79 -19.23
C ARG A 12 5.03 -29.52 -18.50
N ALA A 13 3.72 -29.28 -18.54
CA ALA A 13 2.96 -28.19 -17.91
C ALA A 13 3.15 -26.80 -18.55
N GLY A 14 2.09 -26.32 -19.21
CA GLY A 14 2.03 -25.00 -19.84
C GLY A 14 1.97 -23.87 -18.82
N LEU A 15 3.13 -23.30 -18.51
CA LEU A 15 3.27 -22.03 -17.80
C LEU A 15 4.22 -21.14 -18.63
N ILE A 16 3.71 -19.98 -19.05
CA ILE A 16 4.50 -18.91 -19.67
C ILE A 16 5.26 -18.22 -18.54
N PHE A 17 6.59 -18.23 -18.57
CA PHE A 17 7.45 -17.63 -17.55
C PHE A 17 7.92 -16.25 -18.04
N GLU A 18 7.56 -15.17 -17.32
CA GLU A 18 8.07 -13.80 -17.55
C GLU A 18 9.48 -13.65 -16.93
N PRO A 19 10.37 -12.80 -17.49
CA PRO A 19 11.81 -12.88 -17.24
C PRO A 19 12.30 -11.85 -16.22
N TRP A 20 12.11 -12.10 -14.93
CA TRP A 20 12.82 -11.35 -13.88
C TRP A 20 13.07 -12.27 -12.70
N ASP A 21 14.25 -12.90 -12.69
CA ASP A 21 15.03 -13.25 -11.50
C ASP A 21 16.34 -13.89 -11.99
N GLN A 22 17.32 -13.02 -12.24
CA GLN A 22 18.72 -13.41 -12.14
C GLN A 22 19.00 -13.57 -10.65
N ASP A 23 19.29 -14.79 -10.20
CA ASP A 23 20.36 -15.11 -9.25
C ASP A 23 20.40 -16.62 -8.96
N ASP A 24 21.50 -17.24 -9.38
CA ASP A 24 22.24 -18.32 -8.74
C ASP A 24 21.51 -19.45 -7.97
N VAL A 25 21.39 -20.62 -8.59
CA VAL A 25 21.82 -21.89 -7.96
C VAL A 25 22.10 -23.01 -8.97
N VAL A 26 23.39 -23.30 -9.15
CA VAL A 26 24.03 -24.60 -9.46
C VAL A 26 23.14 -25.74 -10.00
N GLY A 27 23.26 -25.99 -11.30
CA GLY A 27 22.82 -27.22 -11.94
C GLY A 27 23.72 -28.41 -11.58
N VAL A 28 23.29 -29.23 -10.62
CA VAL A 28 23.83 -30.59 -10.45
C VAL A 28 23.20 -31.49 -11.51
N CYS A 29 24.03 -31.85 -12.48
CA CYS A 29 23.77 -32.83 -13.52
C CYS A 29 23.59 -34.23 -12.89
N CYS A 30 22.35 -34.69 -12.74
CA CYS A 30 22.08 -36.01 -12.18
C CYS A 30 22.26 -37.11 -13.24
N HIS A 31 23.24 -37.94 -12.92
CA HIS A 31 23.83 -39.09 -13.58
C HIS A 31 22.92 -40.31 -13.78
N ARG A 32 23.32 -41.17 -14.73
CA ARG A 32 23.45 -42.64 -14.58
C ARG A 32 22.21 -43.54 -14.78
N SER A 33 22.27 -44.25 -15.91
CA SER A 33 22.16 -45.71 -16.08
C SER A 33 21.10 -46.46 -15.26
N GLN A 34 20.08 -46.92 -15.97
CA GLN A 34 19.19 -48.00 -15.58
C GLN A 34 19.98 -49.28 -15.23
N LYS A 35 19.70 -49.94 -14.10
CA LYS A 35 19.83 -51.40 -13.94
C LYS A 35 18.74 -51.98 -13.02
N SER A 36 17.93 -52.84 -13.64
CA SER A 36 17.27 -54.07 -13.16
C SER A 36 16.65 -54.15 -11.76
N GLN A 37 15.31 -54.09 -11.76
CA GLN A 37 14.33 -55.01 -11.18
C GLN A 37 14.73 -55.93 -10.00
N LYS A 38 13.88 -55.93 -8.96
CA LYS A 38 13.25 -57.15 -8.43
C LYS A 38 11.85 -56.82 -7.89
N SER A 39 10.88 -57.65 -8.30
CA SER A 39 9.45 -57.56 -8.01
C SER A 39 9.10 -58.05 -6.62
N GLN A 40 8.15 -57.39 -5.94
CA GLN A 40 7.27 -58.04 -4.95
C GLN A 40 5.87 -57.41 -5.03
N LYS A 41 4.85 -58.26 -5.14
CA LYS A 41 3.41 -57.93 -5.18
C LYS A 41 2.96 -57.37 -3.83
N VAL A 42 2.19 -56.27 -3.83
CA VAL A 42 1.36 -55.87 -2.68
C VAL A 42 -0.01 -55.45 -3.21
N SER A 43 -1.03 -56.00 -2.56
CA SER A 43 -2.47 -55.91 -2.83
C SER A 43 -3.02 -54.48 -2.89
N GLU A 44 -4.07 -54.31 -3.69
CA GLU A 44 -4.85 -53.07 -3.79
C GLU A 44 -5.65 -52.79 -2.51
N GLU A 45 -5.58 -51.53 -2.09
CA GLU A 45 -6.35 -50.81 -1.04
C GLU A 45 -5.94 -51.01 0.43
N PRO A 46 -5.78 -49.91 1.21
CA PRO A 46 -6.74 -48.80 1.24
C PRO A 46 -6.13 -47.43 0.96
N LYS A 47 -6.57 -46.81 -0.15
CA LYS A 47 -6.41 -45.36 -0.43
C LYS A 47 -7.14 -44.47 0.59
N LYS A 48 -7.73 -45.01 1.66
CA LYS A 48 -8.45 -44.25 2.69
C LYS A 48 -7.53 -43.73 3.80
N GLU A 49 -6.37 -44.34 4.02
CA GLU A 49 -5.43 -43.93 5.08
C GLU A 49 -4.53 -42.75 4.64
N ALA A 50 -4.28 -42.61 3.34
CA ALA A 50 -3.52 -41.49 2.79
C ALA A 50 -4.28 -40.15 2.87
N PHE A 51 -5.60 -40.15 2.66
CA PHE A 51 -6.42 -38.93 2.80
C PHE A 51 -6.61 -38.49 4.26
N ALA A 52 -6.67 -39.45 5.20
CA ALA A 52 -6.73 -39.13 6.62
C ALA A 52 -5.44 -38.45 7.12
N ASN A 53 -4.27 -38.82 6.59
CA ASN A 53 -3.00 -38.18 6.95
C ASN A 53 -2.85 -36.76 6.39
N ILE A 54 -3.38 -36.45 5.21
CA ILE A 54 -3.37 -35.07 4.68
C ILE A 54 -4.26 -34.15 5.53
N ALA A 55 -5.44 -34.63 5.95
CA ALA A 55 -6.31 -33.87 6.85
C ALA A 55 -5.64 -33.61 8.22
N ASN A 56 -4.88 -34.58 8.75
CA ASN A 56 -4.14 -34.41 10.00
C ASN A 56 -2.93 -33.47 9.89
N ILE A 57 -2.28 -33.37 8.72
CA ILE A 57 -1.19 -32.40 8.46
C ILE A 57 -1.76 -30.98 8.35
N ALA A 58 -2.89 -30.79 7.65
CA ALA A 58 -3.58 -29.50 7.55
C ALA A 58 -4.09 -29.00 8.92
N ASN A 59 -4.62 -29.89 9.76
CA ASN A 59 -5.07 -29.56 11.11
C ASN A 59 -3.92 -29.28 12.10
N ARG A 60 -2.71 -29.80 11.85
CA ARG A 60 -1.52 -29.53 12.68
C ARG A 60 -0.89 -28.17 12.40
N ALA A 61 -1.09 -27.62 11.19
CA ALA A 61 -0.69 -26.27 10.82
C ALA A 61 -1.60 -25.18 11.44
N GLN A 62 -2.83 -25.51 11.82
CA GLN A 62 -3.84 -24.55 12.30
C GLN A 62 -3.94 -24.41 13.83
N LYS A 63 -2.93 -24.81 14.61
CA LYS A 63 -3.01 -24.68 16.08
C LYS A 63 -1.75 -24.18 16.79
N VAL A 64 -0.99 -23.29 16.15
CA VAL A 64 -0.19 -22.33 16.91
C VAL A 64 -1.06 -21.09 17.10
N LYS A 65 -1.82 -21.06 18.20
CA LYS A 65 -2.24 -19.76 18.74
C LYS A 65 -0.94 -19.04 19.05
N ARG A 66 -0.55 -18.08 18.22
CA ARG A 66 0.42 -17.07 18.66
C ARG A 66 -0.26 -16.36 19.82
N THR A 67 0.07 -16.75 21.04
CA THR A 67 -0.14 -15.90 22.20
C THR A 67 0.63 -14.61 21.91
N SER A 68 0.00 -13.47 22.12
CA SER A 68 0.58 -12.13 21.97
C SER A 68 1.80 -11.86 22.87
N ASP A 69 2.32 -12.89 23.52
CA ASP A 69 3.15 -12.79 24.71
C ASP A 69 4.62 -13.11 24.43
N ASP A 70 4.96 -13.47 23.18
CA ASP A 70 6.35 -13.64 22.69
C ASP A 70 6.83 -12.45 21.83
N GLU A 71 6.06 -11.36 21.77
CA GLU A 71 6.56 -10.10 21.22
C GLU A 71 7.30 -9.31 22.31
N GLY A 72 8.55 -8.92 22.03
CA GLY A 72 9.29 -8.04 22.92
C GLY A 72 8.50 -6.76 23.20
N LEU A 73 8.13 -6.53 24.47
CA LEU A 73 7.41 -5.34 24.90
C LEU A 73 8.29 -4.10 24.66
N LYS A 74 8.00 -3.38 23.58
CA LYS A 74 8.59 -2.07 23.30
C LYS A 74 7.60 -1.00 23.70
N PHE A 75 7.75 -0.46 24.90
CA PHE A 75 6.93 0.68 25.36
C PHE A 75 7.25 1.91 24.50
N GLN A 76 6.22 2.50 23.89
CA GLN A 76 6.33 3.67 23.02
C GLN A 76 5.70 4.92 23.65
N GLU A 77 5.75 5.03 24.99
CA GLU A 77 5.14 6.14 25.71
C GLU A 77 5.64 7.49 25.16
N GLY A 78 4.69 8.38 24.84
CA GLY A 78 4.96 9.69 24.27
C GLY A 78 5.30 9.74 22.77
N LYS A 79 5.31 8.61 22.04
CA LYS A 79 5.55 8.58 20.60
C LYS A 79 4.27 8.34 19.81
N PRO A 80 4.10 8.95 18.63
CA PRO A 80 2.99 8.63 17.74
C PRO A 80 3.03 7.16 17.32
N GLU A 81 1.91 6.47 17.49
CA GLU A 81 1.72 5.10 17.04
C GLU A 81 1.27 5.11 15.58
N TRP A 82 2.15 4.73 14.65
CA TRP A 82 1.86 4.81 13.21
C TRP A 82 0.89 3.74 12.73
N SER A 83 0.76 2.61 13.45
CA SER A 83 -0.12 1.51 13.08
C SER A 83 -1.61 1.87 13.10
N VAL A 84 -2.01 2.93 13.82
CA VAL A 84 -3.42 3.35 13.92
C VAL A 84 -3.94 4.04 12.65
N LEU A 85 -3.05 4.39 11.72
CA LEU A 85 -3.44 5.07 10.49
C LEU A 85 -4.14 4.11 9.52
N PRO A 86 -5.25 4.53 8.88
CA PRO A 86 -5.87 3.76 7.81
C PRO A 86 -5.03 3.88 6.52
N PHE A 87 -4.03 3.02 6.38
CA PHE A 87 -3.06 3.09 5.27
C PHE A 87 -3.71 2.96 3.88
N ASP A 88 -4.82 2.23 3.76
CA ASP A 88 -5.56 2.12 2.49
C ASP A 88 -6.11 3.47 2.03
N ALA A 89 -6.69 4.25 2.94
CA ALA A 89 -7.15 5.61 2.65
C ALA A 89 -5.97 6.55 2.41
N LEU A 90 -4.90 6.41 3.20
CA LEU A 90 -3.69 7.24 3.05
C LEU A 90 -3.04 7.07 1.67
N LYS A 91 -3.07 5.86 1.11
CA LYS A 91 -2.57 5.58 -0.26
C LYS A 91 -3.27 6.44 -1.32
N GLN A 92 -4.56 6.75 -1.15
CA GLN A 92 -5.28 7.63 -2.06
C GLN A 92 -4.78 9.08 -1.96
N VAL A 93 -4.46 9.54 -0.75
CA VAL A 93 -3.87 10.86 -0.52
C VAL A 93 -2.47 10.94 -1.14
N VAL A 94 -1.67 9.88 -1.04
CA VAL A 94 -0.36 9.77 -1.70
C VAL A 94 -0.50 9.93 -3.22
N ARG A 95 -1.47 9.27 -3.85
CA ARG A 95 -1.73 9.41 -5.30
C ARG A 95 -2.02 10.85 -5.71
N VAL A 96 -2.73 11.62 -4.89
CA VAL A 96 -2.96 13.06 -5.15
C VAL A 96 -1.65 13.85 -5.10
N PHE A 97 -0.76 13.56 -4.15
CA PHE A 97 0.55 14.18 -4.10
C PHE A 97 1.44 13.77 -5.29
N GLU A 98 1.38 12.51 -5.72
CA GLU A 98 2.07 12.03 -6.93
C GLU A 98 1.55 12.73 -8.18
N TYR A 99 0.23 12.85 -8.33
CA TYR A 99 -0.39 13.62 -9.42
C TYR A 99 0.13 15.06 -9.43
N GLY A 100 0.15 15.74 -8.29
CA GLY A 100 0.71 17.09 -8.18
C GLY A 100 2.20 17.15 -8.54
N ALA A 101 2.99 16.17 -8.07
CA ALA A 101 4.41 16.10 -8.38
C ALA A 101 4.66 15.93 -9.88
N ASN A 102 3.88 15.05 -10.53
CA ASN A 102 3.94 14.82 -11.97
C ASN A 102 3.49 16.07 -12.75
N LYS A 103 2.37 16.69 -12.35
CA LYS A 103 1.82 17.89 -12.99
C LYS A 103 2.78 19.08 -12.99
N TYR A 104 3.51 19.27 -11.89
CA TYR A 104 4.45 20.38 -11.72
C TYR A 104 5.91 19.98 -11.94
N GLY A 105 6.18 18.75 -12.39
CA GLY A 105 7.52 18.21 -12.69
C GLY A 105 8.44 18.04 -11.48
N ARG A 106 7.95 18.20 -10.25
CA ARG A 106 8.74 18.09 -9.02
C ARG A 106 7.87 17.80 -7.80
N PRO A 107 8.32 16.97 -6.84
CA PRO A 107 7.64 16.80 -5.57
C PRO A 107 7.78 18.05 -4.68
N TYR A 108 6.91 18.16 -3.68
CA TYR A 108 6.93 19.21 -2.65
C TYR A 108 6.79 20.66 -3.15
N THR A 109 6.24 20.88 -4.35
CA THR A 109 6.02 22.22 -4.93
C THR A 109 5.29 23.16 -3.98
N TYR A 110 4.33 22.66 -3.21
CA TYR A 110 3.58 23.43 -2.21
C TYR A 110 4.46 24.05 -1.12
N ARG A 111 5.66 23.51 -0.87
CA ARG A 111 6.62 24.09 0.09
C ARG A 111 7.20 25.41 -0.39
N ALA A 112 7.15 25.73 -1.69
CA ALA A 112 7.55 27.04 -2.20
C ALA A 112 6.63 28.17 -1.70
N GLY A 113 5.43 27.83 -1.22
CA GLY A 113 4.49 28.76 -0.61
C GLY A 113 3.20 28.88 -1.42
N ILE A 114 2.08 28.66 -0.74
CA ILE A 114 0.73 28.82 -1.29
C ILE A 114 -0.09 29.57 -0.22
N THR A 115 -0.85 30.58 -0.63
CA THR A 115 -1.70 31.33 0.30
C THR A 115 -2.76 30.43 0.93
N TYR A 116 -3.06 30.66 2.22
CA TYR A 116 -3.99 29.79 2.96
C TYR A 116 -5.36 29.76 2.29
N SER A 117 -5.84 30.90 1.79
CA SER A 117 -7.11 30.98 1.08
C SER A 117 -7.16 30.10 -0.19
N LYS A 118 -6.04 29.93 -0.91
CA LYS A 118 -6.00 29.11 -2.14
C LYS A 118 -6.14 27.63 -1.83
N LEU A 119 -5.38 27.15 -0.83
CA LEU A 119 -5.48 25.77 -0.35
C LEU A 119 -6.88 25.50 0.22
N PHE A 120 -7.39 26.41 1.05
CA PHE A 120 -8.73 26.28 1.63
C PHE A 120 -9.84 26.28 0.58
N SER A 121 -9.75 27.18 -0.41
CA SER A 121 -10.72 27.23 -1.51
C SER A 121 -10.67 25.97 -2.38
N ALA A 122 -9.48 25.42 -2.67
CA ALA A 122 -9.33 24.15 -3.38
C ALA A 122 -9.93 22.98 -2.59
N MET A 123 -9.64 22.92 -1.29
CA MET A 123 -10.23 21.93 -0.38
C MET A 123 -11.76 21.99 -0.40
N LEU A 124 -12.35 23.19 -0.33
CA LEU A 124 -13.81 23.34 -0.36
C LEU A 124 -14.42 22.90 -1.68
N ARG A 125 -13.78 23.17 -2.83
CA ARG A 125 -14.29 22.70 -4.14
C ARG A 125 -14.41 21.17 -4.17
N HIS A 126 -13.35 20.45 -3.81
CA HIS A 126 -13.38 18.99 -3.77
C HIS A 126 -14.38 18.44 -2.72
N ALA A 127 -14.51 19.12 -1.58
CA ALA A 127 -15.53 18.76 -0.59
C ALA A 127 -16.95 18.96 -1.14
N THR A 128 -17.21 20.07 -1.85
CA THR A 128 -18.51 20.32 -2.47
C THR A 128 -18.82 19.37 -3.63
N ASP A 129 -17.80 18.97 -4.39
CA ASP A 129 -17.97 18.00 -5.48
C ASP A 129 -18.37 16.63 -4.92
N TRP A 130 -17.68 16.17 -3.87
CA TRP A 130 -18.06 14.96 -3.16
C TRP A 130 -19.48 15.05 -2.59
N TRP A 131 -19.82 16.18 -1.95
CA TRP A 131 -21.17 16.40 -1.41
C TRP A 131 -22.26 16.33 -2.49
N ARG A 132 -21.91 16.67 -3.75
CA ARG A 132 -22.80 16.59 -4.91
C ARG A 132 -22.84 15.21 -5.57
N GLY A 133 -22.14 14.22 -5.03
CA GLY A 133 -22.08 12.86 -5.56
C GLY A 133 -20.99 12.63 -6.61
N VAL A 134 -19.95 13.47 -6.66
CA VAL A 134 -18.77 13.20 -7.49
C VAL A 134 -17.84 12.26 -6.75
N ASP A 135 -17.63 11.07 -7.31
CA ASP A 135 -16.74 10.05 -6.73
C ASP A 135 -15.31 10.09 -7.30
N VAL A 136 -15.13 10.68 -8.48
CA VAL A 136 -13.84 10.75 -9.18
C VAL A 136 -13.62 12.15 -9.73
N ASP A 137 -12.50 12.77 -9.36
CA ASP A 137 -12.03 14.03 -9.93
C ASP A 137 -11.55 13.82 -11.38
N GLN A 138 -12.11 14.57 -12.32
CA GLN A 138 -11.84 14.39 -13.75
C GLN A 138 -10.39 14.74 -14.15
N ASP A 139 -9.78 15.69 -13.44
CA ASP A 139 -8.43 16.18 -13.74
C ASP A 139 -7.34 15.19 -13.31
N SER A 140 -7.54 14.49 -12.19
CA SER A 140 -6.53 13.64 -11.56
C SER A 140 -6.88 12.15 -11.55
N GLY A 141 -8.14 11.78 -11.80
CA GLY A 141 -8.64 10.43 -11.61
C GLY A 141 -8.67 9.96 -10.15
N CYS A 142 -8.45 10.87 -9.18
CA CYS A 142 -8.42 10.56 -7.76
C CYS A 142 -9.76 10.89 -7.09
N HIS A 143 -10.03 10.26 -5.94
CA HIS A 143 -11.25 10.54 -5.17
C HIS A 143 -11.23 11.98 -4.58
N PRO A 144 -12.31 12.77 -4.66
CA PRO A 144 -12.30 14.16 -4.17
C PRO A 144 -11.95 14.30 -2.68
N LEU A 145 -12.40 13.39 -1.81
CA LEU A 145 -11.98 13.39 -0.40
C LEU A 145 -10.47 13.20 -0.21
N ALA A 146 -9.77 12.50 -1.11
CA ALA A 146 -8.32 12.41 -1.05
C ALA A 146 -7.67 13.78 -1.32
N HIS A 147 -8.25 14.58 -2.23
CA HIS A 147 -7.84 15.97 -2.45
C HIS A 147 -8.14 16.86 -1.25
N VAL A 148 -9.27 16.65 -0.57
CA VAL A 148 -9.58 17.37 0.68
C VAL A 148 -8.48 17.12 1.71
N CYS A 149 -8.13 15.85 1.96
CA CYS A 149 -7.05 15.48 2.87
C CYS A 149 -5.69 16.05 2.43
N ALA A 150 -5.34 15.96 1.15
CA ALA A 150 -4.08 16.49 0.63
C ALA A 150 -3.98 18.02 0.84
N ASN A 151 -5.05 18.77 0.55
CA ASN A 151 -5.10 20.21 0.78
C ASN A 151 -5.02 20.56 2.28
N ALA A 152 -5.69 19.80 3.15
CA ALA A 152 -5.60 19.97 4.59
C ALA A 152 -4.17 19.73 5.11
N LEU A 153 -3.49 18.67 4.65
CA LEU A 153 -2.09 18.38 5.00
C LEU A 153 -1.15 19.47 4.50
N MET A 154 -1.33 19.96 3.26
CA MET A 154 -0.54 21.09 2.75
C MET A 154 -0.75 22.34 3.61
N LEU A 155 -2.00 22.63 4.00
CA LEU A 155 -2.32 23.78 4.84
C LEU A 155 -1.67 23.65 6.23
N LEU A 156 -1.69 22.46 6.83
CA LEU A 156 -1.02 22.15 8.09
C LEU A 156 0.48 22.44 8.02
N VAL A 157 1.15 22.02 6.93
CA VAL A 157 2.57 22.35 6.70
C VAL A 157 2.77 23.86 6.51
N MET A 158 1.85 24.54 5.84
CA MET A 158 1.91 26.00 5.64
C MET A 158 1.67 26.81 6.91
N LEU A 159 1.15 26.23 8.00
CA LEU A 159 0.93 26.94 9.27
C LEU A 159 2.22 27.51 9.87
N HIS A 160 3.37 26.91 9.58
CA HIS A 160 4.69 27.41 9.98
C HIS A 160 5.15 28.62 9.16
N LYS A 161 4.53 28.89 8.01
CA LYS A 161 4.87 29.98 7.08
C LYS A 161 3.82 31.09 7.11
N LYS A 162 3.83 31.89 8.18
CA LYS A 162 2.82 32.94 8.43
C LYS A 162 2.74 34.02 7.35
N GLN A 163 3.78 34.20 6.53
CA GLN A 163 3.76 35.15 5.42
C GLN A 163 2.74 34.80 4.32
N TYR A 164 2.29 33.54 4.26
CA TYR A 164 1.23 33.10 3.33
C TYR A 164 -0.17 33.06 3.98
N ASP A 165 -0.28 33.42 5.27
CA ASP A 165 -1.54 33.52 5.97
C ASP A 165 -2.24 34.84 5.61
N ASN A 166 -3.19 34.74 4.69
CA ASN A 166 -4.00 35.86 4.20
C ASN A 166 -5.46 35.79 4.70
N ARG A 167 -5.71 35.09 5.81
CA ARG A 167 -7.01 35.11 6.47
C ARG A 167 -7.27 36.50 7.07
N ASP A 168 -8.54 36.90 7.14
CA ASP A 168 -8.93 38.19 7.71
C ASP A 168 -8.44 38.33 9.16
N ARG A 169 -7.56 39.31 9.38
CA ARG A 169 -6.90 39.54 10.67
C ARG A 169 -7.86 40.13 11.70
N ASP A 170 -8.84 40.92 11.27
CA ASP A 170 -9.76 41.58 12.20
C ASP A 170 -10.75 40.57 12.77
N THR A 171 -11.27 39.69 11.92
CA THR A 171 -12.07 38.53 12.36
C THR A 171 -11.30 37.65 13.36
N ILE A 172 -10.03 37.33 13.11
CA ILE A 172 -9.22 36.48 14.01
C ILE A 172 -9.04 37.15 15.39
N LYS A 173 -8.68 38.44 15.41
CA LYS A 173 -8.50 39.18 16.67
C LYS A 173 -9.78 39.25 17.49
N ASN A 174 -10.92 39.44 16.82
CA ASN A 174 -12.22 39.52 17.48
C ASN A 174 -12.64 38.19 18.09
N ASN A 175 -12.35 37.07 17.44
CA ASN A 175 -12.62 35.73 17.99
C ASN A 175 -11.77 35.46 19.24
N PHE A 176 -10.46 35.79 19.20
CA PHE A 176 -9.58 35.63 20.36
C PHE A 176 -10.04 36.47 21.57
N LYS A 177 -10.51 37.70 21.33
CA LYS A 177 -11.08 38.56 22.38
C LYS A 177 -12.40 38.04 22.96
N LYS A 178 -13.18 37.26 22.21
CA LYS A 178 -14.41 36.63 22.71
C LYS A 178 -14.09 35.45 23.63
N GLU A 179 -13.12 34.63 23.26
CA GLU A 179 -12.71 33.47 24.06
C GLU A 179 -12.21 33.86 25.46
N ILE A 180 -11.49 34.99 25.59
CA ILE A 180 -10.97 35.48 26.89
C ILE A 180 -12.07 36.08 27.79
N LYS A 181 -13.22 36.47 27.24
CA LYS A 181 -14.29 37.15 27.99
C LYS A 181 -15.34 36.19 28.58
N HIS A 182 -15.18 34.89 28.37
CA HIS A 182 -16.12 33.87 28.82
C HIS A 182 -15.64 33.05 30.04
N ASP A 183 -14.56 33.49 30.68
CA ASP A 183 -14.09 33.02 32.00
C ASP A 183 -14.44 34.06 33.09
#